data_AF-A0A2S4N8I8-F1
#
_entry.id   AF-A0A2S4N8I8-F1
#
_cell.length_a   1.000
_cell.length_b   1.000
_cell.length_c   1.000
_cell.angle_alpha   90.00
_cell.angle_beta   90.00
_cell.angle_gamma   90.00
#
_symmetry.space_group_name_H-M   'P 1'
#
loop_
_entity.id
_entity.type
_entity.pdbx_description
1 polymer ?
#
loop_
_entity_poly.entity_id
_entity_poly.type
_entity_poly.pdbx_seq_one_letter_code
_entity_poly.pdbx_strand_id
1 'polypeptide(L)'
;MIVDFNIENEQIISLSVIKKEDTLNRYQLIDDDKFIWMEIEINSPNITIILKDNRIIEDDDIIENKLDSLLYVITEIEKSGADSFNDDQTTELNPYNPDEIKVRTDKVNITLLSTMIDNKDIDLNPDFQRNLVWSSFQKSRLIESILLRIPLPMFYFAEDNEGKLSVVDGLQRISTIKDFMDNKFPLKNLQYLGESCDSKYYKSSGKKIGLDAKYFRWFNLTSITANFIDPSSPYKVKYDIFRRINTGGRPLNNQEIRNCLTGQVLRDCLKEMVKLKEFKSATDNSIKSTRMDDQEIALRFMMFYSWYKKDGNINSYNGYMDASLDEFTELNIKAKKEDLDKYTSLFSNAMKNAEHLLGRKYSFRKIQPKDLKPDAYKQLINKALFVCLSILLADFNPDKIKELNSSNILRNILAEKIQNDIKLLNYLSYGTNGKANLIYTFETLKDLISTNIKS
;
A
#
# COMPACT_ATOMS: atom_id res chain seq x y z
N MET A 1 -2.56 9.14 -16.68
CA MET A 1 -3.90 8.71 -16.23
C MET A 1 -4.87 9.12 -17.31
N ILE A 2 -5.75 8.21 -17.76
CA ILE A 2 -6.68 8.44 -18.86
C ILE A 2 -8.10 8.25 -18.33
N VAL A 3 -9.01 9.15 -18.69
CA VAL A 3 -10.44 9.08 -18.36
C VAL A 3 -11.24 9.20 -19.66
N ASP A 4 -12.13 8.26 -19.90
CA ASP A 4 -12.95 8.23 -21.11
C ASP A 4 -14.27 8.97 -20.90
N PHE A 5 -14.70 9.76 -21.89
CA PHE A 5 -15.99 10.45 -21.91
C PHE A 5 -16.71 10.25 -23.25
N ASN A 6 -18.04 10.15 -23.21
CA ASN A 6 -18.86 10.19 -24.41
C ASN A 6 -19.02 11.64 -24.92
N ILE A 7 -18.85 11.83 -26.23
CA ILE A 7 -19.02 13.11 -26.90
C ILE A 7 -20.12 13.04 -27.98
N GLU A 8 -20.49 14.22 -28.53
CA GLU A 8 -21.38 14.33 -29.70
C GLU A 8 -21.02 13.31 -30.80
N ASN A 9 -22.05 12.63 -31.34
CA ASN A 9 -21.98 11.56 -32.35
C ASN A 9 -21.56 10.16 -31.84
N GLU A 10 -21.86 9.82 -30.59
CA GLU A 10 -21.61 8.48 -30.00
C GLU A 10 -20.11 8.06 -30.02
N GLN A 11 -19.20 9.04 -30.06
CA GLN A 11 -17.77 8.78 -29.97
C GLN A 11 -17.30 8.82 -28.51
N ILE A 12 -16.31 7.98 -28.20
CA ILE A 12 -15.61 8.00 -26.91
C ILE A 12 -14.31 8.78 -27.11
N ILE A 13 -14.06 9.75 -26.24
CA ILE A 13 -12.78 10.44 -26.16
C ILE A 13 -12.02 10.05 -24.91
N SER A 14 -10.76 9.70 -25.07
CA SER A 14 -9.84 9.36 -23.98
C SER A 14 -9.04 10.60 -23.60
N LEU A 15 -9.21 11.08 -22.37
CA LEU A 15 -8.58 12.31 -21.89
C LEU A 15 -7.48 12.02 -20.89
N SER A 16 -6.27 12.50 -21.19
CA SER A 16 -5.13 12.48 -20.28
C SER A 16 -5.25 13.56 -19.21
N VAL A 17 -5.04 13.17 -17.95
CA VAL A 17 -5.08 14.09 -16.81
C VAL A 17 -3.67 14.65 -16.55
N ILE A 18 -3.51 15.96 -16.61
CA ILE A 18 -2.26 16.68 -16.34
C ILE A 18 -2.43 17.67 -15.18
N LYS A 19 -1.41 17.79 -14.33
CA LYS A 19 -1.38 18.76 -13.24
C LYS A 19 -0.87 20.11 -13.76
N LYS A 20 -1.55 21.20 -13.42
CA LYS A 20 -1.15 22.55 -13.83
C LYS A 20 0.05 23.01 -13.01
N GLU A 21 1.17 23.32 -13.67
CA GLU A 21 2.48 23.56 -13.04
C GLU A 21 2.48 24.65 -11.95
N ASP A 22 1.63 25.67 -12.08
CA ASP A 22 1.57 26.82 -11.16
C ASP A 22 0.60 26.66 -9.98
N THR A 23 -0.01 25.49 -9.78
CA THR A 23 -1.03 25.28 -8.74
C THR A 23 -0.89 23.94 -8.01
N LEU A 24 -1.19 23.93 -6.71
CA LEU A 24 -1.14 22.69 -5.92
C LEU A 24 -2.26 21.69 -6.27
N ASN A 25 -3.41 22.17 -6.76
CA ASN A 25 -4.66 21.40 -6.73
C ASN A 25 -5.45 21.41 -8.07
N ARG A 26 -4.95 22.01 -9.15
CA ARG A 26 -5.69 22.04 -10.44
C ARG A 26 -5.16 21.04 -11.45
N TYR A 27 -6.10 20.43 -12.16
CA TYR A 27 -5.85 19.40 -13.16
C TYR A 27 -6.63 19.72 -14.43
N GLN A 28 -6.03 19.42 -15.58
CA GLN A 28 -6.65 19.55 -16.89
C GLN A 28 -6.77 18.18 -17.54
N LEU A 29 -7.92 17.92 -18.15
CA LEU A 29 -8.19 16.72 -18.93
C LEU A 29 -8.06 17.11 -20.41
N ILE A 30 -7.05 16.56 -21.06
CA ILE A 30 -6.66 16.93 -22.43
C ILE A 30 -6.70 15.71 -23.37
N ASP A 31 -6.98 15.94 -24.64
CA ASP A 31 -6.83 14.91 -25.67
C ASP A 31 -5.40 14.85 -26.23
N ASP A 32 -5.18 13.99 -27.22
CA ASP A 32 -3.88 13.80 -27.88
C ASP A 32 -3.39 15.06 -28.61
N ASP A 33 -4.32 15.91 -29.08
CA ASP A 33 -4.05 17.20 -29.71
C ASP A 33 -3.84 18.33 -28.69
N LYS A 34 -3.82 18.00 -27.39
CA LYS A 34 -3.68 18.92 -26.25
C LYS A 34 -4.81 19.92 -26.10
N PHE A 35 -5.98 19.64 -26.67
CA PHE A 35 -7.17 20.44 -26.42
C PHE A 35 -7.68 20.18 -25.00
N ILE A 36 -8.08 21.24 -24.28
CA ILE A 36 -8.56 21.13 -22.89
C ILE A 36 -10.07 20.90 -22.91
N TRP A 37 -10.49 19.70 -22.55
CA TRP A 37 -11.90 19.29 -22.51
C TRP A 37 -12.54 19.55 -21.14
N MET A 38 -11.76 19.47 -20.06
CA MET A 38 -12.23 19.77 -18.71
C MET A 38 -11.10 20.34 -17.84
N GLU A 39 -11.39 21.33 -17.00
CA GLU A 39 -10.49 21.79 -15.94
C GLU A 39 -11.18 21.55 -14.60
N ILE A 40 -10.48 20.90 -13.67
CA ILE A 40 -10.99 20.56 -12.34
C ILE A 40 -10.07 21.08 -11.25
N GLU A 41 -10.65 21.43 -10.11
CA GLU A 41 -9.93 21.76 -8.88
C GLU A 41 -10.24 20.73 -7.82
N ILE A 42 -9.19 20.18 -7.21
CA ILE A 42 -9.29 19.16 -6.18
C ILE A 42 -9.12 19.81 -4.81
N ASN A 43 -10.21 19.92 -4.07
CA ASN A 43 -10.24 20.38 -2.69
C ASN A 43 -10.69 19.22 -1.81
N SER A 44 -9.78 18.27 -1.57
CA SER A 44 -10.08 17.01 -0.87
C SER A 44 -10.95 17.24 0.38
N PRO A 45 -12.12 16.58 0.48
CA PRO A 45 -12.55 15.40 -0.28
C PRO A 45 -13.40 15.69 -1.54
N ASN A 46 -13.44 16.92 -2.05
CA ASN A 46 -14.35 17.30 -3.14
C ASN A 46 -13.60 17.65 -4.44
N ILE A 47 -14.24 17.41 -5.57
CA ILE A 47 -13.85 17.97 -6.88
C ILE A 47 -14.80 19.09 -7.25
N THR A 48 -14.25 20.19 -7.75
CA THR A 48 -15.00 21.25 -8.40
C THR A 48 -14.65 21.27 -9.88
N ILE A 49 -15.64 21.17 -10.77
CA ILE A 49 -15.45 21.38 -12.20
C ILE A 49 -15.36 22.90 -12.44
N ILE A 50 -14.20 23.37 -12.91
CA ILE A 50 -13.98 24.77 -13.27
C ILE A 50 -14.46 25.02 -14.70
N LEU A 51 -14.21 24.06 -15.59
CA LEU A 51 -14.52 24.15 -17.01
C LEU A 51 -14.90 22.76 -17.52
N LYS A 52 -15.95 22.66 -18.34
CA LYS A 52 -16.39 21.47 -19.07
C LYS A 52 -16.74 21.89 -20.49
N ASP A 53 -16.19 21.20 -21.48
CA ASP A 53 -16.57 21.40 -22.88
C ASP A 53 -17.99 20.86 -23.13
N ASN A 54 -18.80 21.63 -23.87
CA ASN A 54 -20.21 21.30 -24.12
C ASN A 54 -20.40 20.05 -24.98
N ARG A 55 -19.36 19.61 -25.70
CA ARG A 55 -19.41 18.40 -26.53
C ARG A 55 -19.45 17.11 -25.71
N ILE A 56 -19.18 17.16 -24.39
CA ILE A 56 -19.29 16.00 -23.48
C ILE A 56 -20.77 15.76 -23.15
N ILE A 57 -21.33 14.67 -23.67
CA ILE A 57 -22.74 14.27 -23.47
C ILE A 57 -22.83 13.09 -22.49
N GLU A 58 -22.42 13.33 -21.25
CA GLU A 58 -22.66 12.39 -20.16
C GLU A 58 -23.51 13.05 -19.07
N ASP A 59 -24.36 12.23 -18.44
CA ASP A 59 -25.13 12.64 -17.28
C ASP A 59 -24.21 13.08 -16.14
N ASP A 60 -24.61 14.12 -15.40
CA ASP A 60 -23.78 14.70 -14.34
C ASP A 60 -23.44 13.68 -13.25
N ASP A 61 -24.35 12.75 -12.92
CA ASP A 61 -24.08 11.64 -11.98
C ASP A 61 -22.95 10.71 -12.47
N ILE A 62 -22.85 10.47 -13.78
CA ILE A 62 -21.79 9.62 -14.37
C ILE A 62 -20.45 10.36 -14.35
N ILE A 63 -20.47 11.65 -14.68
CA ILE A 63 -19.30 12.52 -14.62
C ILE A 63 -18.79 12.60 -13.18
N GLU A 64 -19.67 12.81 -12.19
CA GLU A 64 -19.30 12.82 -10.78
C GLU A 64 -18.67 11.50 -10.34
N ASN A 65 -19.22 10.34 -10.70
CA ASN A 65 -18.62 9.04 -10.37
C ASN A 65 -17.22 8.84 -11.00
N LYS A 66 -17.03 9.29 -12.24
CA LYS A 66 -15.72 9.25 -12.92
C LYS A 66 -14.72 10.20 -12.26
N LEU A 67 -15.17 11.39 -11.89
CA LEU A 67 -14.37 12.36 -11.17
C LEU A 67 -14.04 11.87 -9.76
N ASP A 68 -14.95 11.22 -9.03
CA ASP A 68 -14.67 10.60 -7.74
C ASP A 68 -13.62 9.48 -7.84
N SER A 69 -13.70 8.68 -8.90
CA SER A 69 -12.68 7.68 -9.22
C SER A 69 -11.33 8.36 -9.51
N LEU A 70 -11.33 9.45 -10.27
CA LEU A 70 -10.15 10.27 -10.55
C LEU A 70 -9.57 10.91 -9.27
N LEU A 71 -10.43 11.46 -8.40
CA LEU A 71 -10.08 12.03 -7.11
C LEU A 71 -9.37 10.97 -6.27
N TYR A 72 -9.94 9.76 -6.23
CA TYR A 72 -9.36 8.65 -5.51
C TYR A 72 -7.95 8.34 -6.02
N VAL A 73 -7.75 8.23 -7.34
CA VAL A 73 -6.41 7.91 -7.90
C VAL A 73 -5.41 9.05 -7.68
N ILE A 74 -5.80 10.32 -7.91
CA ILE A 74 -4.91 11.46 -7.67
C ILE A 74 -4.56 11.56 -6.18
N THR A 75 -5.56 11.38 -5.31
CA THR A 75 -5.35 11.36 -3.86
C THR A 75 -4.44 10.20 -3.46
N GLU A 76 -4.49 9.04 -4.11
CA GLU A 76 -3.57 7.92 -3.88
C GLU A 76 -2.14 8.27 -4.32
N ILE A 77 -1.96 8.89 -5.49
CA ILE A 77 -0.65 9.35 -5.97
C ILE A 77 -0.05 10.34 -4.97
N GLU A 78 -0.82 11.35 -4.56
CA GLU A 78 -0.38 12.36 -3.58
C GLU A 78 -0.15 11.76 -2.18
N LYS A 79 -0.92 10.74 -1.79
CA LYS A 79 -0.73 10.02 -0.53
C LYS A 79 0.48 9.08 -0.54
N SER A 80 0.91 8.54 -1.67
CA SER A 80 2.01 7.56 -1.73
C SER A 80 3.40 8.15 -1.40
N GLY A 81 3.59 9.47 -1.52
CA GLY A 81 4.80 10.18 -1.03
C GLY A 81 6.14 9.80 -1.72
N ALA A 82 6.12 8.95 -2.74
CA ALA A 82 7.25 8.52 -3.54
C ALA A 82 6.90 8.65 -5.03
N ASP A 83 7.91 8.89 -5.89
CA ASP A 83 7.75 8.93 -7.35
C ASP A 83 7.27 7.55 -7.86
N SER A 84 5.95 7.33 -7.84
CA SER A 84 5.27 6.21 -8.49
C SER A 84 4.94 6.60 -9.93
N PHE A 85 5.97 6.99 -10.69
CA PHE A 85 5.83 7.23 -12.13
C PHE A 85 6.28 5.96 -12.86
N ASN A 86 5.30 5.33 -13.49
CA ASN A 86 5.37 4.14 -14.35
C ASN A 86 5.38 2.81 -13.60
N ASP A 87 4.20 2.44 -13.10
CA ASP A 87 3.79 1.04 -13.06
C ASP A 87 3.07 0.77 -14.40
N ASP A 88 3.83 0.66 -15.49
CA ASP A 88 3.30 -0.03 -16.68
C ASP A 88 3.13 -1.49 -16.25
N GLN A 89 1.91 -1.82 -15.85
CA GLN A 89 1.50 -3.16 -15.46
C GLN A 89 1.45 -4.07 -16.70
N THR A 90 2.61 -4.33 -17.30
CA THR A 90 2.78 -5.54 -18.11
C THR A 90 3.06 -6.70 -17.17
N THR A 91 2.02 -7.13 -16.44
CA THR A 91 2.05 -8.46 -15.83
C THR A 91 2.23 -9.48 -16.94
N GLU A 92 3.41 -10.08 -17.04
CA GLU A 92 3.60 -11.28 -17.84
C GLU A 92 2.55 -12.32 -17.41
N LEU A 93 1.67 -12.65 -18.35
CA LEU A 93 0.77 -13.80 -18.28
C LEU A 93 1.63 -15.06 -18.30
N ASN A 94 2.20 -15.40 -17.15
CA ASN A 94 2.71 -16.74 -16.90
C ASN A 94 1.59 -17.52 -16.19
N PRO A 95 0.68 -18.19 -16.93
CA PRO A 95 -0.49 -18.83 -16.35
C PRO A 95 -0.05 -19.92 -15.38
N TYR A 96 -0.60 -19.90 -14.16
CA TYR A 96 -0.46 -21.00 -13.22
C TYR A 96 -1.30 -22.20 -13.68
N ASN A 97 -0.94 -23.39 -13.21
CA ASN A 97 -1.73 -24.58 -13.46
C ASN A 97 -3.10 -24.43 -12.77
N PRO A 98 -4.23 -24.44 -13.51
CA PRO A 98 -5.57 -24.33 -12.92
C PRO A 98 -5.89 -25.44 -11.92
N ASP A 99 -5.28 -26.61 -12.06
CA ASP A 99 -5.51 -27.77 -11.19
C ASP A 99 -4.92 -27.58 -9.77
N GLU A 100 -4.05 -26.59 -9.59
CA GLU A 100 -3.43 -26.27 -8.29
C GLU A 100 -4.26 -25.27 -7.47
N ILE A 101 -5.35 -24.74 -8.05
CA ILE A 101 -6.29 -23.86 -7.36
C ILE A 101 -7.17 -24.70 -6.45
N LYS A 102 -6.99 -24.56 -5.14
CA LYS A 102 -7.79 -25.25 -4.13
C LYS A 102 -8.49 -24.20 -3.28
N VAL A 103 -9.78 -24.06 -3.54
CA VAL A 103 -10.67 -23.20 -2.76
C VAL A 103 -11.81 -24.06 -2.23
N ARG A 104 -11.95 -24.10 -0.91
CA ARG A 104 -13.05 -24.78 -0.22
C ARG A 104 -14.12 -23.78 0.15
N THR A 105 -15.39 -24.09 -0.12
CA THR A 105 -16.52 -23.26 0.28
C THR A 105 -17.27 -23.91 1.44
N ASP A 106 -17.33 -23.24 2.58
CA ASP A 106 -18.08 -23.70 3.75
C ASP A 106 -19.10 -22.66 4.24
N LYS A 107 -20.07 -23.13 5.02
CA LYS A 107 -20.96 -22.27 5.80
C LYS A 107 -20.46 -22.19 7.23
N VAL A 108 -20.11 -20.99 7.68
CA VAL A 108 -19.55 -20.77 9.02
C VAL A 108 -20.49 -19.90 9.84
N ASN A 109 -20.82 -20.35 11.06
CA ASN A 109 -21.66 -19.59 11.97
C ASN A 109 -20.88 -18.36 12.50
N ILE A 110 -21.55 -17.20 12.59
CA ILE A 110 -20.89 -15.96 13.01
C ILE A 110 -20.36 -16.00 14.45
N THR A 111 -20.93 -16.83 15.32
CA THR A 111 -20.44 -17.01 16.70
C THR A 111 -19.12 -17.78 16.74
N LEU A 112 -18.92 -18.75 15.84
CA LEU A 112 -17.65 -19.44 15.68
C LEU A 112 -16.58 -18.48 15.19
N LEU A 113 -16.88 -17.64 14.18
CA LEU A 113 -15.96 -16.62 13.70
C LEU A 113 -15.53 -15.66 14.81
N SER A 114 -16.48 -15.20 15.63
CA SER A 114 -16.17 -14.34 16.78
C SER A 114 -15.19 -15.02 17.75
N THR A 115 -15.40 -16.31 18.02
CA THR A 115 -14.51 -17.11 18.89
C THR A 115 -13.13 -17.27 18.28
N MET A 116 -13.03 -17.57 16.98
CA MET A 116 -11.76 -17.68 16.26
C MET A 116 -11.00 -16.35 16.24
N ILE A 117 -11.70 -15.22 16.14
CA ILE A 117 -11.10 -13.88 16.26
C ILE A 117 -10.56 -13.66 17.67
N ASP A 118 -11.33 -14.00 18.71
CA ASP A 118 -10.90 -13.85 20.11
C ASP A 118 -9.65 -14.70 20.43
N ASN A 119 -9.57 -15.89 19.83
CA ASN A 119 -8.42 -16.79 19.94
C ASN A 119 -7.20 -16.38 19.08
N LYS A 120 -7.36 -15.37 18.20
CA LYS A 120 -6.36 -14.97 17.20
C LYS A 120 -6.08 -16.03 16.14
N ASP A 121 -7.06 -16.89 15.87
CA ASP A 121 -7.05 -17.85 14.75
C ASP A 121 -7.42 -17.15 13.43
N ILE A 122 -8.19 -16.06 13.50
CA ILE A 122 -8.44 -15.16 12.37
C ILE A 122 -7.67 -13.86 12.62
N ASP A 123 -6.73 -13.54 11.72
CA ASP A 123 -6.04 -12.28 11.74
C ASP A 123 -6.88 -11.18 11.07
N LEU A 124 -7.44 -10.29 11.90
CA LEU A 124 -8.11 -9.07 11.46
C LEU A 124 -7.13 -7.91 11.18
N ASN A 125 -5.80 -8.12 11.30
CA ASN A 125 -4.77 -7.10 11.12
C ASN A 125 -4.00 -7.20 9.79
N PRO A 126 -4.58 -6.73 8.70
CA PRO A 126 -3.81 -5.95 7.76
C PRO A 126 -3.86 -4.48 8.22
N ASP A 127 -2.77 -3.99 8.83
CA ASP A 127 -2.65 -2.58 9.28
C ASP A 127 -3.04 -1.56 8.18
N PHE A 128 -3.02 -1.98 6.91
CA PHE A 128 -3.35 -1.22 5.72
C PHE A 128 -4.86 -0.96 5.50
N GLN A 129 -5.76 -1.85 5.96
CA GLN A 129 -7.21 -1.68 5.80
C GLN A 129 -7.86 -0.91 6.97
N ARG A 130 -7.11 -0.56 8.04
CA ARG A 130 -7.65 0.19 9.19
C ARG A 130 -8.13 1.60 8.85
N ASN A 131 -7.67 2.18 7.74
CA ASN A 131 -8.01 3.56 7.36
C ASN A 131 -9.36 3.68 6.62
N LEU A 132 -10.02 2.58 6.28
CA LEU A 132 -11.34 2.55 5.64
C LEU A 132 -12.40 2.09 6.66
N VAL A 133 -12.70 2.92 7.65
CA VAL A 133 -13.65 2.58 8.71
C VAL A 133 -15.08 2.82 8.22
N TRP A 134 -15.91 1.77 8.20
CA TRP A 134 -17.34 1.93 7.95
C TRP A 134 -18.00 2.90 8.94
N SER A 135 -18.85 3.79 8.42
CA SER A 135 -19.65 4.70 9.22
C SER A 135 -20.62 3.92 10.12
N SER A 136 -21.09 4.54 11.20
CA SER A 136 -22.09 3.93 12.09
C SER A 136 -23.37 3.52 11.35
N PHE A 137 -23.72 4.23 10.28
CA PHE A 137 -24.82 3.89 9.39
C PHE A 137 -24.55 2.60 8.62
N GLN A 138 -23.40 2.49 7.93
CA GLN A 138 -23.00 1.28 7.21
C GLN A 138 -22.94 0.06 8.14
N LYS A 139 -22.38 0.25 9.34
CA LYS A 139 -22.35 -0.79 10.38
C LYS A 139 -23.76 -1.24 10.77
N SER A 140 -24.67 -0.30 11.04
CA SER A 140 -26.05 -0.61 11.43
C SER A 140 -26.83 -1.30 10.31
N ARG A 141 -26.62 -0.91 9.05
CA ARG A 141 -27.23 -1.55 7.87
C ARG A 141 -26.84 -3.01 7.71
N LEU A 142 -25.56 -3.35 7.92
CA LEU A 142 -25.13 -4.75 7.90
C LEU A 142 -25.85 -5.57 8.98
N ILE A 143 -25.88 -5.05 10.21
CA ILE A 143 -26.55 -5.77 11.30
C ILE A 143 -28.06 -5.88 11.01
N GLU A 144 -28.68 -4.84 10.45
CA GLU A 144 -30.07 -4.88 10.00
C GLU A 144 -30.31 -6.03 9.01
N SER A 145 -29.45 -6.18 8.00
CA SER A 145 -29.55 -7.30 7.05
C SER A 145 -29.48 -8.66 7.74
N ILE A 146 -28.59 -8.82 8.73
CA ILE A 146 -28.49 -10.05 9.52
C ILE A 146 -29.78 -10.30 10.31
N LEU A 147 -30.32 -9.27 10.96
CA LEU A 147 -31.56 -9.36 11.72
C LEU A 147 -32.79 -9.60 10.83
N LEU A 148 -32.75 -9.18 9.57
CA LEU A 148 -33.76 -9.47 8.55
C LEU A 148 -33.54 -10.84 7.87
N ARG A 149 -32.47 -11.56 8.23
CA ARG A 149 -32.07 -12.84 7.62
C ARG A 149 -31.78 -12.75 6.12
N ILE A 150 -31.33 -11.57 5.67
CA ILE A 150 -30.87 -11.36 4.30
C ILE A 150 -29.47 -11.97 4.16
N PRO A 151 -29.23 -12.81 3.13
CA PRO A 151 -27.91 -13.39 2.89
C PRO A 151 -26.85 -12.29 2.70
N LEU A 152 -25.72 -12.45 3.37
CA LEU A 152 -24.57 -11.57 3.18
C LEU A 152 -23.77 -12.03 1.95
N PRO A 153 -23.05 -11.11 1.27
CA PRO A 153 -22.08 -11.51 0.26
C PRO A 153 -21.06 -12.49 0.87
N MET A 154 -20.44 -13.28 0.02
CA MET A 154 -19.43 -14.25 0.46
C MET A 154 -18.22 -13.57 1.12
N PHE A 155 -17.52 -14.33 1.96
CA PHE A 155 -16.28 -13.95 2.59
C PHE A 155 -15.15 -14.79 2.01
N TYR A 156 -13.94 -14.25 1.99
CA TYR A 156 -12.76 -14.97 1.52
C TYR A 156 -11.67 -14.92 2.58
N PHE A 157 -11.09 -16.07 2.84
CA PHE A 157 -9.98 -16.27 3.78
C PHE A 157 -8.85 -17.00 3.07
N ALA A 158 -7.62 -16.63 3.41
CA ALA A 158 -6.43 -17.39 3.06
C ALA A 158 -5.98 -18.15 4.30
N GLU A 159 -5.83 -19.47 4.18
CA GLU A 159 -5.35 -20.32 5.25
C GLU A 159 -3.83 -20.48 5.14
N ASP A 160 -3.12 -20.39 6.27
CA ASP A 160 -1.69 -20.66 6.35
C ASP A 160 -1.41 -22.13 6.72
N ASN A 161 -0.13 -22.52 6.74
CA ASN A 161 0.25 -23.91 7.04
C ASN A 161 -0.04 -24.32 8.50
N GLU A 162 -0.34 -23.38 9.39
CA GLU A 162 -0.72 -23.62 10.79
C GLU A 162 -2.25 -23.62 10.99
N GLY A 163 -3.02 -23.40 9.93
CA GLY A 163 -4.49 -23.32 9.97
C GLY A 163 -5.04 -21.95 10.39
N LYS A 164 -4.19 -20.92 10.53
CA LYS A 164 -4.66 -19.56 10.77
C LYS A 164 -5.21 -18.95 9.49
N LEU A 165 -6.16 -18.04 9.67
CA LEU A 165 -6.91 -17.43 8.60
C LEU A 165 -6.60 -15.94 8.49
N SER A 166 -6.19 -15.50 7.31
CA SER A 166 -6.09 -14.09 6.95
C SER A 166 -7.32 -13.68 6.13
N VAL A 167 -7.96 -12.57 6.49
CA VAL A 167 -9.12 -12.07 5.74
C VAL A 167 -8.67 -11.48 4.40
N VAL A 168 -9.21 -12.02 3.30
CA VAL A 168 -8.96 -11.55 1.93
C VAL A 168 -10.01 -10.55 1.49
N ASP A 169 -11.27 -10.85 1.82
CA ASP A 169 -12.42 -9.98 1.59
C ASP A 169 -13.44 -10.15 2.71
N GLY A 170 -14.15 -9.05 3.01
CA GLY A 170 -15.15 -8.99 4.07
C GLY A 170 -14.61 -8.49 5.40
N LEU A 171 -13.41 -7.90 5.46
CA LEU A 171 -12.82 -7.41 6.72
C LEU A 171 -13.74 -6.43 7.46
N GLN A 172 -14.31 -5.44 6.77
CA GLN A 172 -15.24 -4.49 7.40
C GLN A 172 -16.52 -5.17 7.90
N ARG A 173 -17.01 -6.18 7.16
CA ARG A 173 -18.20 -6.94 7.52
C ARG A 173 -17.97 -7.78 8.77
N ILE A 174 -16.91 -8.59 8.79
CA ILE A 174 -16.60 -9.45 9.94
C ILE A 174 -16.22 -8.62 11.18
N SER A 175 -15.48 -7.53 11.00
CA SER A 175 -15.13 -6.61 12.09
C SER A 175 -16.38 -5.94 12.67
N THR A 176 -17.33 -5.54 11.83
CA THR A 176 -18.61 -4.95 12.28
C THR A 176 -19.44 -5.95 13.08
N ILE A 177 -19.54 -7.20 12.61
CA ILE A 177 -20.24 -8.28 13.32
C ILE A 177 -19.61 -8.49 14.71
N LYS A 178 -18.28 -8.59 14.77
CA LYS A 178 -17.52 -8.75 16.01
C LYS A 178 -17.71 -7.55 16.96
N ASP A 179 -17.54 -6.32 16.47
CA ASP A 179 -17.73 -5.10 17.24
C ASP A 179 -19.14 -5.00 17.85
N PHE A 180 -20.17 -5.43 17.10
CA PHE A 180 -21.54 -5.46 17.59
C PHE A 180 -21.69 -6.51 18.70
N MET A 181 -21.17 -7.71 18.50
CA MET A 181 -21.17 -8.80 19.51
C MET A 181 -20.46 -8.39 20.81
N ASP A 182 -19.44 -7.54 20.70
CA ASP A 182 -18.70 -6.97 21.84
C ASP A 182 -19.40 -5.77 22.49
N ASN A 183 -20.63 -5.45 22.09
CA ASN A 183 -21.40 -4.29 22.55
C ASN A 183 -20.67 -2.94 22.34
N LYS A 184 -19.81 -2.80 21.31
CA LYS A 184 -19.05 -1.57 21.07
C LYS A 184 -19.89 -0.42 20.52
N PHE A 185 -20.97 -0.71 19.81
CA PHE A 185 -21.88 0.31 19.28
C PHE A 185 -23.35 -0.15 19.34
N PRO A 186 -24.30 0.79 19.50
CA PRO A 186 -25.73 0.52 19.31
C PRO A 186 -26.14 0.67 17.85
N LEU A 187 -27.23 0.00 17.46
CA LEU A 187 -27.86 0.20 16.16
C LEU A 187 -28.50 1.58 16.06
N LYS A 188 -28.42 2.20 14.88
CA LYS A 188 -29.01 3.52 14.60
C LYS A 188 -29.54 3.59 13.18
N ASN A 189 -30.60 4.38 12.99
CA ASN A 189 -31.16 4.71 11.68
C ASN A 189 -31.51 3.45 10.86
N LEU A 190 -32.09 2.45 11.53
CA LEU A 190 -32.55 1.23 10.88
C LEU A 190 -33.77 1.53 9.99
N GLN A 191 -33.79 1.02 8.77
CA GLN A 191 -34.84 1.30 7.78
C GLN A 191 -36.13 0.52 8.03
N TYR A 192 -36.01 -0.74 8.43
CA TYR A 192 -37.11 -1.68 8.62
C TYR A 192 -37.31 -2.02 10.10
N LEU A 193 -36.25 -1.99 10.89
CA LEU A 193 -36.27 -2.42 12.28
C LEU A 193 -36.17 -1.27 13.29
N GLY A 194 -36.31 -0.01 12.85
CA GLY A 194 -36.17 1.18 13.70
C GLY A 194 -36.95 1.11 15.01
N GLU A 195 -38.27 0.87 14.93
CA GLU A 195 -39.14 0.81 16.13
C GLU A 195 -38.75 -0.29 17.14
N SER A 196 -38.16 -1.39 16.66
CA SER A 196 -37.87 -2.58 17.49
C SER A 196 -36.42 -2.67 17.96
N CYS A 197 -35.49 -2.18 17.15
CA CYS A 197 -34.06 -2.47 17.28
C CYS A 197 -33.18 -1.21 17.32
N ASP A 198 -33.69 0.00 17.09
CA ASP A 198 -32.87 1.19 17.25
C ASP A 198 -32.37 1.33 18.70
N SER A 199 -31.15 1.85 18.83
CA SER A 199 -30.41 1.99 20.10
C SER A 199 -30.11 0.68 20.83
N LYS A 200 -30.46 -0.48 20.26
CA LYS A 200 -30.14 -1.79 20.86
C LYS A 200 -28.67 -2.15 20.62
N TYR A 201 -28.10 -2.82 21.61
CA TYR A 201 -26.80 -3.49 21.56
C TYR A 201 -27.00 -5.00 21.36
N TYR A 202 -25.92 -5.76 21.16
CA TYR A 202 -26.02 -7.22 21.04
C TYR A 202 -26.60 -7.89 22.29
N LYS A 203 -26.12 -7.51 23.48
CA LYS A 203 -26.60 -8.01 24.78
C LYS A 203 -26.81 -6.88 25.78
N SER A 204 -27.76 -7.05 26.69
CA SER A 204 -27.94 -6.13 27.81
C SER A 204 -26.73 -6.19 28.74
N SER A 205 -26.16 -5.03 29.08
CA SER A 205 -25.02 -4.92 29.99
C SER A 205 -24.94 -3.51 30.58
N GLY A 206 -25.06 -3.40 31.90
CA GLY A 206 -25.18 -2.11 32.59
C GLY A 206 -26.35 -1.29 32.04
N LYS A 207 -26.08 -0.09 31.53
CA LYS A 207 -27.09 0.79 30.92
C LYS A 207 -27.41 0.45 29.46
N LYS A 208 -26.70 -0.50 28.84
CA LYS A 208 -26.92 -0.91 27.45
C LYS A 208 -28.10 -1.88 27.38
N ILE A 209 -29.08 -1.59 26.52
CA ILE A 209 -30.24 -2.45 26.27
C ILE A 209 -29.92 -3.35 25.09
N GLY A 210 -30.01 -4.66 25.27
CA GLY A 210 -29.74 -5.66 24.23
C GLY A 210 -30.91 -5.90 23.27
N LEU A 211 -30.63 -6.58 22.17
CA LEU A 211 -31.63 -7.10 21.23
C LEU A 211 -32.69 -7.94 21.97
N ASP A 212 -33.94 -7.84 21.50
CA ASP A 212 -35.00 -8.70 21.99
C ASP A 212 -34.73 -10.16 21.61
N ALA A 213 -35.30 -11.10 22.39
CA ALA A 213 -34.98 -12.52 22.29
C ALA A 213 -35.17 -13.12 20.87
N LYS A 214 -36.12 -12.60 20.10
CA LYS A 214 -36.34 -12.97 18.69
C LYS A 214 -35.11 -12.63 17.84
N TYR A 215 -34.69 -11.36 17.83
CA TYR A 215 -33.59 -10.85 17.01
C TYR A 215 -32.24 -11.39 17.48
N PHE A 216 -32.04 -11.52 18.80
CA PHE A 216 -30.83 -12.12 19.36
C PHE A 216 -30.63 -13.57 18.87
N ARG A 217 -31.70 -14.38 18.87
CA ARG A 217 -31.66 -15.75 18.33
C ARG A 217 -31.42 -15.79 16.83
N TRP A 218 -32.04 -14.89 16.07
CA TRP A 218 -31.85 -14.83 14.62
C TRP A 218 -30.42 -14.48 14.26
N PHE A 219 -29.86 -13.47 14.92
CA PHE A 219 -28.46 -13.09 14.78
C PHE A 219 -27.52 -14.27 15.02
N ASN A 220 -27.65 -14.95 16.17
CA ASN A 220 -26.74 -16.05 16.52
C ASN A 220 -26.87 -17.30 15.64
N LEU A 221 -28.02 -17.49 14.96
CA LEU A 221 -28.22 -18.58 14.01
C LEU A 221 -27.71 -18.25 12.60
N THR A 222 -27.26 -17.02 12.35
CA THR A 222 -26.74 -16.62 11.05
C THR A 222 -25.43 -17.35 10.73
N SER A 223 -25.39 -17.94 9.55
CA SER A 223 -24.17 -18.48 8.95
C SER A 223 -23.82 -17.68 7.70
N ILE A 224 -22.53 -17.41 7.53
CA ILE A 224 -21.98 -16.81 6.32
C ILE A 224 -21.45 -17.89 5.38
N THR A 225 -21.44 -17.60 4.09
CA THR A 225 -20.70 -18.41 3.11
C THR A 225 -19.27 -17.90 3.04
N ALA A 226 -18.30 -18.76 3.30
CA ALA A 226 -16.89 -18.43 3.33
C ALA A 226 -16.10 -19.34 2.37
N ASN A 227 -15.22 -18.74 1.58
CA ASN A 227 -14.24 -19.43 0.77
C ASN A 227 -12.87 -19.41 1.46
N PHE A 228 -12.26 -20.57 1.55
CA PHE A 228 -10.95 -20.80 2.14
C PHE A 228 -9.98 -21.18 1.04
N ILE A 229 -8.99 -20.33 0.81
CA ILE A 229 -7.90 -20.58 -0.12
C ILE A 229 -6.87 -21.42 0.62
N ASP A 230 -6.64 -22.64 0.12
CA ASP A 230 -5.75 -23.61 0.75
C ASP A 230 -4.29 -23.13 0.73
N PRO A 231 -3.51 -23.39 1.81
CA PRO A 231 -2.10 -23.00 1.86
C PRO A 231 -1.25 -23.62 0.74
N SER A 232 -1.64 -24.81 0.24
CA SER A 232 -0.95 -25.51 -0.85
C SER A 232 -1.18 -24.90 -2.23
N SER A 233 -2.13 -23.96 -2.38
CA SER A 233 -2.26 -23.22 -3.63
C SER A 233 -1.02 -22.33 -3.84
N PRO A 234 -0.49 -22.28 -5.08
CA PRO A 234 0.69 -21.47 -5.41
C PRO A 234 0.53 -20.01 -4.99
N TYR A 235 1.62 -19.36 -4.60
CA TYR A 235 1.59 -17.94 -4.21
C TYR A 235 0.95 -17.06 -5.28
N LYS A 236 1.29 -17.28 -6.55
CA LYS A 236 0.70 -16.56 -7.69
C LYS A 236 -0.82 -16.74 -7.82
N VAL A 237 -1.33 -17.93 -7.54
CA VAL A 237 -2.78 -18.21 -7.52
C VAL A 237 -3.44 -17.40 -6.42
N LYS A 238 -2.89 -17.46 -5.20
CA LYS A 238 -3.41 -16.70 -4.05
C LYS A 238 -3.40 -15.21 -4.38
N TYR A 239 -2.30 -14.68 -4.89
CA TYR A 239 -2.17 -13.29 -5.33
C TYR A 239 -3.24 -12.89 -6.36
N ASP A 240 -3.42 -13.68 -7.41
CA ASP A 240 -4.40 -13.41 -8.46
C ASP A 240 -5.84 -13.44 -7.95
N ILE A 241 -6.16 -14.37 -7.04
CA ILE A 241 -7.46 -14.44 -6.37
C ILE A 241 -7.70 -13.17 -5.56
N PHE A 242 -6.72 -12.73 -4.77
CA PHE A 242 -6.81 -11.48 -3.99
C PHE A 242 -7.07 -10.28 -4.89
N ARG A 243 -6.32 -10.13 -5.98
CA ARG A 243 -6.49 -9.03 -6.93
C ARG A 243 -7.88 -9.04 -7.56
N ARG A 244 -8.38 -10.20 -8.00
CA ARG A 244 -9.68 -10.33 -8.65
C ARG A 244 -10.85 -10.04 -7.72
N ILE A 245 -10.80 -10.51 -6.47
CA ILE A 245 -11.89 -10.32 -5.51
C ILE A 245 -11.98 -8.86 -5.06
N ASN A 246 -10.84 -8.19 -4.86
CA ASN A 246 -10.78 -6.82 -4.38
C ASN A 246 -11.10 -5.76 -5.47
N THR A 247 -11.65 -6.14 -6.62
CA THR A 247 -12.00 -5.21 -7.73
C THR A 247 -13.28 -4.42 -7.49
N GLY A 248 -14.22 -4.92 -6.67
CA GLY A 248 -15.49 -4.25 -6.40
C GLY A 248 -15.44 -3.16 -5.30
N GLY A 249 -14.27 -2.94 -4.69
CA GLY A 249 -14.05 -1.99 -3.60
C GLY A 249 -12.71 -1.28 -3.74
N ARG A 250 -12.09 -0.83 -2.64
CA ARG A 250 -10.71 -0.28 -2.70
C ARG A 250 -9.73 -1.42 -3.01
N PRO A 251 -9.10 -1.46 -4.20
CA PRO A 251 -8.21 -2.55 -4.54
C PRO A 251 -6.97 -2.50 -3.63
N LEU A 252 -6.54 -3.69 -3.20
CA LEU A 252 -5.28 -3.83 -2.50
C LEU A 252 -4.12 -3.60 -3.45
N ASN A 253 -3.11 -2.87 -2.99
CA ASN A 253 -1.86 -2.75 -3.73
C ASN A 253 -1.00 -4.03 -3.52
N ASN A 254 0.05 -4.14 -4.32
CA ASN A 254 0.88 -5.34 -4.34
C ASN A 254 1.52 -5.64 -2.97
N GLN A 255 1.93 -4.60 -2.23
CA GLN A 255 2.53 -4.77 -0.90
C GLN A 255 1.50 -5.18 0.18
N GLU A 256 0.27 -4.68 0.10
CA GLU A 256 -0.82 -5.09 0.98
C GLU A 256 -1.16 -6.58 0.77
N ILE A 257 -1.18 -7.04 -0.49
CA ILE A 257 -1.36 -8.46 -0.82
C ILE A 257 -0.18 -9.28 -0.26
N ARG A 258 1.07 -8.85 -0.46
CA ARG A 258 2.27 -9.50 0.12
C ARG A 258 2.17 -9.64 1.64
N ASN A 259 1.75 -8.58 2.32
CA ASN A 259 1.60 -8.61 3.77
C ASN A 259 0.57 -9.66 4.22
N CYS A 260 -0.52 -9.86 3.48
CA CYS A 260 -1.49 -10.92 3.78
C CYS A 260 -0.96 -12.34 3.53
N LEU A 261 -0.13 -12.51 2.48
CA LEU A 261 0.37 -13.81 2.06
C LEU A 261 1.68 -14.23 2.73
N THR A 262 2.37 -13.30 3.40
CA THR A 262 3.67 -13.59 4.04
C THR A 262 3.52 -14.25 5.41
N GLY A 263 4.64 -14.74 5.97
CA GLY A 263 4.70 -15.29 7.32
C GLY A 263 4.71 -14.20 8.40
N GLN A 264 4.24 -14.55 9.61
CA GLN A 264 4.17 -13.61 10.74
C GLN A 264 5.55 -13.00 11.08
N VAL A 265 6.62 -13.81 11.00
CA VAL A 265 7.99 -13.37 11.33
C VAL A 265 8.47 -12.25 10.39
N LEU A 266 8.28 -12.42 9.07
CA LEU A 266 8.65 -11.39 8.10
C LEU A 266 7.80 -10.14 8.27
N ARG A 267 6.47 -10.27 8.49
CA ARG A 267 5.60 -9.12 8.80
C ARG A 267 6.11 -8.33 10.00
N ASP A 268 6.43 -9.01 11.09
CA ASP A 268 6.85 -8.36 12.33
C ASP A 268 8.19 -7.66 12.16
N CYS A 269 9.14 -8.30 11.46
CA CYS A 269 10.42 -7.68 11.10
C CYS A 269 10.23 -6.39 10.29
N LEU A 270 9.39 -6.40 9.24
CA LEU A 270 9.11 -5.19 8.45
C LEU A 270 8.49 -4.09 9.30
N LYS A 271 7.55 -4.43 10.18
CA LYS A 271 6.92 -3.48 11.12
C LYS A 271 7.93 -2.90 12.10
N GLU A 272 8.87 -3.69 12.60
CA GLU A 272 9.94 -3.23 13.47
C GLU A 272 10.86 -2.23 12.74
N MET A 273 11.29 -2.56 11.51
CA MET A 273 12.14 -1.71 10.68
C MET A 273 11.53 -0.34 10.40
N VAL A 274 10.25 -0.27 9.99
CA VAL A 274 9.59 1.01 9.68
C VAL A 274 9.21 1.83 10.92
N LYS A 275 9.21 1.23 12.10
CA LYS A 275 8.99 1.92 13.38
C LYS A 275 10.26 2.59 13.92
N LEU A 276 11.44 2.24 13.41
CA LEU A 276 12.71 2.83 13.83
C LEU A 276 12.69 4.35 13.74
N LYS A 277 13.22 5.02 14.78
CA LYS A 277 13.30 6.48 14.82
C LYS A 277 14.22 6.99 13.71
N GLU A 278 15.26 6.22 13.40
CA GLU A 278 16.27 6.53 12.40
C GLU A 278 15.69 6.46 10.99
N PHE A 279 14.82 5.49 10.69
CA PHE A 279 14.09 5.45 9.42
C PHE A 279 13.19 6.67 9.25
N LYS A 280 12.39 6.98 10.28
CA LYS A 280 11.51 8.16 10.27
C LYS A 280 12.28 9.47 10.13
N SER A 281 13.43 9.57 10.79
CA SER A 281 14.31 10.74 10.73
C SER A 281 14.97 10.87 9.36
N ALA A 282 15.67 9.84 8.87
CA ALA A 282 16.39 9.87 7.60
C ALA A 282 15.45 10.10 6.40
N THR A 283 14.22 9.63 6.46
CA THR A 283 13.20 9.85 5.42
C THR A 283 12.43 11.15 5.61
N ASP A 284 12.69 11.88 6.69
CA ASP A 284 11.96 13.07 7.11
C ASP A 284 10.43 12.86 7.16
N ASN A 285 10.00 11.69 7.64
CA ASN A 285 8.61 11.23 7.71
C ASN A 285 7.85 11.34 6.37
N SER A 286 8.56 11.30 5.25
CA SER A 286 7.95 11.48 3.92
C SER A 286 7.30 10.21 3.38
N ILE A 287 7.72 9.02 3.82
CA ILE A 287 7.13 7.74 3.38
C ILE A 287 5.91 7.43 4.25
N LYS A 288 4.77 7.12 3.62
CA LYS A 288 3.52 6.85 4.34
C LYS A 288 3.34 5.37 4.65
N SER A 289 2.75 5.10 5.81
CA SER A 289 2.36 3.75 6.23
C SER A 289 0.95 3.36 5.79
N THR A 290 0.17 4.31 5.27
CA THR A 290 -1.26 4.13 4.96
C THR A 290 -1.53 3.06 3.92
N ARG A 291 -0.57 2.86 3.02
CA ARG A 291 -0.58 1.90 1.92
C ARG A 291 0.63 0.97 1.95
N MET A 292 1.30 0.89 3.11
CA MET A 292 2.49 0.07 3.31
C MET A 292 3.68 0.41 2.40
N ASP A 293 3.77 1.64 1.89
CA ASP A 293 4.94 2.08 1.10
C ASP A 293 6.24 1.99 1.91
N ASP A 294 6.14 2.24 3.22
CA ASP A 294 7.23 2.06 4.17
C ASP A 294 7.70 0.60 4.27
N GLN A 295 6.76 -0.34 4.38
CA GLN A 295 7.08 -1.77 4.46
C GLN A 295 7.57 -2.32 3.12
N GLU A 296 7.07 -1.83 1.98
CA GLU A 296 7.61 -2.18 0.66
C GLU A 296 9.07 -1.75 0.55
N ILE A 297 9.40 -0.54 1.01
CA ILE A 297 10.78 -0.03 1.00
C ILE A 297 11.70 -0.85 1.91
N ALA A 298 11.22 -1.23 3.11
CA ALA A 298 11.96 -2.13 3.99
C ALA A 298 12.16 -3.52 3.35
N LEU A 299 11.14 -4.07 2.68
CA LEU A 299 11.22 -5.35 1.98
C LEU A 299 12.21 -5.30 0.82
N ARG A 300 12.19 -4.23 0.02
CA ARG A 300 13.19 -3.98 -1.03
C ARG A 300 14.60 -3.98 -0.45
N PHE A 301 14.83 -3.30 0.67
CA PHE A 301 16.13 -3.34 1.35
C PHE A 301 16.56 -4.76 1.70
N MET A 302 15.68 -5.55 2.34
CA MET A 302 16.01 -6.94 2.73
C MET A 302 16.39 -7.80 1.52
N MET A 303 15.59 -7.72 0.46
CA MET A 303 15.80 -8.45 -0.79
C MET A 303 17.12 -8.05 -1.45
N PHE A 304 17.33 -6.77 -1.74
CA PHE A 304 18.54 -6.30 -2.42
C PHE A 304 19.79 -6.50 -1.56
N TYR A 305 19.71 -6.31 -0.25
CA TYR A 305 20.84 -6.58 0.65
C TYR A 305 21.20 -8.06 0.65
N SER A 306 20.22 -8.98 0.58
CA SER A 306 20.50 -10.41 0.50
C SER A 306 21.32 -10.79 -0.74
N TRP A 307 20.99 -10.23 -1.90
CA TRP A 307 21.75 -10.41 -3.14
C TRP A 307 23.11 -9.73 -3.08
N TYR A 308 23.16 -8.49 -2.60
CA TYR A 308 24.41 -7.76 -2.42
C TYR A 308 25.38 -8.51 -1.51
N LYS A 309 24.90 -9.12 -0.42
CA LYS A 309 25.79 -9.85 0.49
C LYS A 309 26.32 -11.15 -0.12
N LYS A 310 25.56 -11.77 -1.01
CA LYS A 310 25.96 -12.99 -1.71
C LYS A 310 26.97 -12.70 -2.82
N ASP A 311 26.72 -11.69 -3.64
CA ASP A 311 27.42 -11.49 -4.92
C ASP A 311 28.26 -10.20 -4.98
N GLY A 312 28.17 -9.32 -3.97
CA GLY A 312 28.82 -8.00 -3.94
C GLY A 312 28.23 -6.97 -4.91
N ASN A 313 27.11 -7.30 -5.56
CA ASN A 313 26.39 -6.50 -6.55
C ASN A 313 24.88 -6.86 -6.54
N ILE A 314 24.10 -6.24 -7.42
CA ILE A 314 22.64 -6.47 -7.54
C ILE A 314 22.21 -7.01 -8.91
N ASN A 315 23.11 -7.67 -9.65
CA ASN A 315 22.86 -8.14 -11.02
C ASN A 315 21.81 -9.25 -11.12
N SER A 316 21.57 -9.94 -10.00
CA SER A 316 20.49 -10.93 -9.83
C SER A 316 19.10 -10.34 -10.05
N TYR A 317 18.95 -9.01 -9.90
CA TYR A 317 17.71 -8.33 -10.23
C TYR A 317 17.41 -8.42 -11.74
N ASN A 318 16.21 -8.91 -12.08
CA ASN A 318 15.79 -9.15 -13.46
C ASN A 318 15.04 -7.96 -14.10
N GLY A 319 14.68 -6.94 -13.32
CA GLY A 319 13.90 -5.79 -13.79
C GLY A 319 12.42 -5.82 -13.41
N TYR A 320 11.95 -6.94 -12.87
CA TYR A 320 10.57 -7.13 -12.42
C TYR A 320 10.51 -7.05 -10.89
N MET A 321 10.29 -5.83 -10.37
CA MET A 321 10.31 -5.55 -8.94
C MET A 321 9.27 -6.37 -8.18
N ASP A 322 8.03 -6.41 -8.64
CA ASP A 322 6.95 -7.12 -7.95
C ASP A 322 7.21 -8.62 -7.86
N ALA A 323 7.56 -9.24 -8.99
CA ALA A 323 7.89 -10.66 -9.03
C ALA A 323 9.07 -10.99 -8.10
N SER A 324 10.09 -10.12 -8.06
CA SER A 324 11.24 -10.29 -7.17
C SER A 324 10.85 -10.21 -5.69
N LEU A 325 10.00 -9.24 -5.33
CA LEU A 325 9.50 -9.08 -3.96
C LEU A 325 8.58 -10.22 -3.55
N ASP A 326 7.77 -10.74 -4.47
CA ASP A 326 6.91 -11.90 -4.25
C ASP A 326 7.74 -13.17 -4.03
N GLU A 327 8.76 -13.41 -4.85
CA GLU A 327 9.70 -14.53 -4.67
C GLU A 327 10.42 -14.43 -3.32
N PHE A 328 10.95 -13.25 -2.98
CA PHE A 328 11.60 -13.04 -1.68
C PHE A 328 10.64 -13.27 -0.52
N THR A 329 9.39 -12.84 -0.66
CA THR A 329 8.32 -13.05 0.34
C THR A 329 8.05 -14.54 0.51
N GLU A 330 7.88 -15.28 -0.58
CA GLU A 330 7.61 -16.71 -0.59
C GLU A 330 8.74 -17.52 0.06
N LEU A 331 9.99 -17.22 -0.29
CA LEU A 331 11.18 -17.85 0.29
C LEU A 331 11.28 -17.65 1.81
N ASN A 332 10.70 -16.57 2.34
CA ASN A 332 10.77 -16.20 3.75
C ASN A 332 9.47 -16.47 4.52
N ILE A 333 8.48 -17.16 3.95
CA ILE A 333 7.23 -17.53 4.65
C ILE A 333 7.52 -18.30 5.95
N LYS A 334 8.52 -19.19 5.93
CA LYS A 334 8.93 -20.03 7.07
C LYS A 334 10.23 -19.57 7.72
N ALA A 335 10.66 -18.34 7.46
CA ALA A 335 11.88 -17.80 8.05
C ALA A 335 11.77 -17.77 9.57
N LYS A 336 12.87 -18.09 10.26
CA LYS A 336 12.94 -17.94 11.72
C LYS A 336 13.29 -16.50 12.06
N LYS A 337 12.93 -16.08 13.28
CA LYS A 337 13.16 -14.72 13.73
C LYS A 337 14.66 -14.37 13.69
N GLU A 338 15.51 -15.30 14.12
CA GLU A 338 16.96 -15.12 14.16
C GLU A 338 17.57 -14.87 12.77
N ASP A 339 16.97 -15.41 11.71
CA ASP A 339 17.45 -15.22 10.34
C ASP A 339 17.20 -13.79 9.84
N LEU A 340 16.13 -13.15 10.34
CA LEU A 340 15.68 -11.83 9.89
C LEU A 340 16.11 -10.69 10.81
N ASP A 341 16.34 -10.95 12.10
CA ASP A 341 16.68 -9.93 13.11
C ASP A 341 17.88 -9.04 12.71
N LYS A 342 18.85 -9.61 11.97
CA LYS A 342 20.02 -8.87 11.45
C LYS A 342 19.62 -7.68 10.58
N TYR A 343 18.53 -7.78 9.80
CA TYR A 343 18.11 -6.75 8.87
C TYR A 343 17.67 -5.48 9.59
N THR A 344 17.05 -5.58 10.76
CA THR A 344 16.65 -4.41 11.55
C THR A 344 17.86 -3.57 11.96
N SER A 345 18.94 -4.21 12.40
CA SER A 345 20.18 -3.52 12.79
C SER A 345 20.89 -2.90 11.59
N LEU A 346 21.02 -3.65 10.50
CA LEU A 346 21.64 -3.19 9.25
C LEU A 346 20.87 -2.02 8.62
N PHE A 347 19.54 -2.09 8.64
CA PHE A 347 18.67 -1.03 8.18
C PHE A 347 18.82 0.22 9.04
N SER A 348 18.87 0.08 10.37
CA SER A 348 19.14 1.20 11.29
C SER A 348 20.48 1.88 10.97
N ASN A 349 21.54 1.11 10.75
CA ASN A 349 22.85 1.64 10.37
C ASN A 349 22.78 2.45 9.08
N ALA A 350 22.16 1.88 8.05
CA ALA A 350 21.96 2.55 6.76
C ALA A 350 21.25 3.91 6.91
N MET A 351 20.19 3.97 7.72
CA MET A 351 19.46 5.23 7.97
C MET A 351 20.31 6.26 8.71
N LYS A 352 21.02 5.85 9.77
CA LYS A 352 21.93 6.75 10.53
C LYS A 352 23.04 7.31 9.65
N ASN A 353 23.64 6.44 8.84
CA ASN A 353 24.73 6.80 7.94
C ASN A 353 24.24 7.75 6.85
N ALA A 354 23.13 7.43 6.18
CA ALA A 354 22.55 8.29 5.15
C ALA A 354 22.22 9.69 5.72
N GLU A 355 21.57 9.75 6.88
CA GLU A 355 21.24 11.02 7.53
C GLU A 355 22.49 11.82 7.89
N HIS A 356 23.54 11.20 8.44
CA HIS A 356 24.78 11.91 8.77
C HIS A 356 25.49 12.44 7.53
N LEU A 357 25.57 11.62 6.47
CA LEU A 357 26.37 11.89 5.28
C LEU A 357 25.69 12.83 4.27
N LEU A 358 24.36 12.82 4.20
CA LEU A 358 23.57 13.63 3.25
C LEU A 358 22.73 14.71 3.95
N GLY A 359 22.33 14.46 5.19
CA GLY A 359 21.41 15.29 5.95
C GLY A 359 19.96 14.84 5.83
N ARG A 360 19.20 15.08 6.89
CA ARG A 360 17.77 14.71 7.01
C ARG A 360 16.90 15.14 5.82
N LYS A 361 17.01 16.40 5.38
CA LYS A 361 16.22 16.96 4.27
C LYS A 361 16.52 16.30 2.91
N TYR A 362 17.71 15.72 2.74
CA TYR A 362 18.26 15.34 1.42
C TYR A 362 18.49 13.84 1.25
N SER A 363 18.51 13.08 2.35
CA SER A 363 18.71 11.63 2.31
C SER A 363 17.68 10.95 1.41
N PHE A 364 18.17 10.05 0.56
CA PHE A 364 17.37 9.25 -0.39
C PHE A 364 16.55 10.05 -1.42
N ARG A 365 16.99 11.26 -1.76
CA ARG A 365 16.29 12.15 -2.69
C ARG A 365 17.16 12.49 -3.88
N LYS A 366 16.53 12.63 -5.04
CA LYS A 366 17.18 13.09 -6.26
C LYS A 366 17.41 14.60 -6.14
N ILE A 367 18.59 14.98 -5.67
CA ILE A 367 18.97 16.37 -5.42
C ILE A 367 19.94 16.86 -6.50
N GLN A 368 19.83 18.13 -6.85
CA GLN A 368 20.78 18.88 -7.67
C GLN A 368 21.24 20.12 -6.88
N PRO A 369 22.34 20.78 -7.27
CA PRO A 369 22.83 22.02 -6.64
C PRO A 369 21.75 23.09 -6.46
N LYS A 370 20.79 23.21 -7.40
CA LYS A 370 19.64 24.10 -7.27
C LYS A 370 18.75 23.80 -6.06
N ASP A 371 18.67 22.53 -5.65
CA ASP A 371 17.81 22.04 -4.56
C ASP A 371 18.48 22.21 -3.18
N LEU A 372 19.76 22.61 -3.16
CA LEU A 372 20.51 22.85 -1.92
C LEU A 372 20.31 24.26 -1.37
N LYS A 373 19.67 25.15 -2.13
CA LYS A 373 19.36 26.50 -1.67
C LYS A 373 18.38 26.47 -0.48
N PRO A 374 18.45 27.44 0.46
CA PRO A 374 17.61 27.45 1.66
C PRO A 374 16.11 27.43 1.36
N ASP A 375 15.70 28.13 0.31
CA ASP A 375 14.34 28.30 -0.19
C ASP A 375 13.87 27.18 -1.12
N ALA A 376 14.74 26.24 -1.49
CA ALA A 376 14.37 25.17 -2.40
C ALA A 376 13.40 24.17 -1.76
N TYR A 377 12.39 23.78 -2.54
CA TYR A 377 11.43 22.76 -2.18
C TYR A 377 12.11 21.41 -1.91
N LYS A 378 11.61 20.71 -0.90
CA LYS A 378 12.07 19.37 -0.55
C LYS A 378 11.63 18.39 -1.63
N GLN A 379 12.58 17.68 -2.22
CA GLN A 379 12.32 16.65 -3.23
C GLN A 379 11.66 15.41 -2.61
N LEU A 380 10.92 14.66 -3.41
CA LEU A 380 10.32 13.39 -2.99
C LEU A 380 11.39 12.30 -2.81
N ILE A 381 11.06 11.29 -1.99
CA ILE A 381 11.94 10.13 -1.84
C ILE A 381 12.01 9.39 -3.17
N ASN A 382 13.24 9.14 -3.62
CA ASN A 382 13.50 8.37 -4.82
C ASN A 382 13.78 6.91 -4.43
N LYS A 383 12.91 5.97 -4.82
CA LYS A 383 13.02 4.56 -4.43
C LYS A 383 14.35 3.92 -4.88
N ALA A 384 14.89 4.29 -6.04
CA ALA A 384 16.17 3.77 -6.51
C ALA A 384 17.35 4.24 -5.65
N LEU A 385 17.40 5.54 -5.33
CA LEU A 385 18.40 6.07 -4.38
C LEU A 385 18.23 5.46 -2.99
N PHE A 386 17.00 5.29 -2.52
CA PHE A 386 16.74 4.64 -1.24
C PHE A 386 17.35 3.26 -1.19
N VAL A 387 17.00 2.39 -2.15
CA VAL A 387 17.50 1.02 -2.20
C VAL A 387 19.02 1.00 -2.29
N CYS A 388 19.62 1.72 -3.25
CA CYS A 388 21.06 1.65 -3.49
C CYS A 388 21.89 2.22 -2.33
N LEU A 389 21.49 3.38 -1.78
CA LEU A 389 22.21 3.96 -0.63
C LEU A 389 22.03 3.10 0.62
N SER A 390 20.83 2.59 0.87
CA SER A 390 20.57 1.81 2.09
C SER A 390 21.40 0.52 2.13
N ILE A 391 21.52 -0.20 1.02
CA ILE A 391 22.35 -1.41 0.98
C ILE A 391 23.85 -1.10 1.09
N LEU A 392 24.34 -0.05 0.42
CA LEU A 392 25.75 0.34 0.44
C LEU A 392 26.20 0.88 1.80
N LEU A 393 25.29 1.48 2.56
CA LEU A 393 25.59 2.09 3.86
C LEU A 393 25.29 1.19 5.07
N ALA A 394 24.70 0.00 4.85
CA ALA A 394 24.25 -0.88 5.93
C ALA A 394 25.38 -1.48 6.76
N ASP A 395 26.50 -1.84 6.12
CA ASP A 395 27.63 -2.52 6.76
C ASP A 395 28.55 -1.57 7.54
N PHE A 396 28.42 -0.25 7.34
CA PHE A 396 29.23 0.73 8.06
C PHE A 396 28.73 0.96 9.49
N ASN A 397 29.66 0.93 10.45
CA ASN A 397 29.37 1.31 11.83
C ASN A 397 29.07 2.83 11.91
N PRO A 398 27.89 3.24 12.41
CA PRO A 398 27.51 4.65 12.43
C PRO A 398 28.40 5.57 13.28
N ASP A 399 28.98 5.05 14.36
CA ASP A 399 29.84 5.85 15.23
C ASP A 399 31.19 6.12 14.55
N LYS A 400 31.75 5.12 13.86
CA LYS A 400 32.95 5.30 13.03
C LYS A 400 32.72 6.27 11.87
N ILE A 401 31.57 6.17 11.19
CA ILE A 401 31.23 7.11 10.11
C ILE A 401 31.17 8.54 10.62
N LYS A 402 30.57 8.76 11.79
CA LYS A 402 30.50 10.08 12.44
C LYS A 402 31.86 10.61 12.88
N GLU A 403 32.73 9.74 13.37
CA GLU A 403 34.09 10.09 13.81
C GLU A 403 34.98 10.46 12.63
N LEU A 404 34.95 9.67 11.55
CA LEU A 404 35.89 9.77 10.44
C LEU A 404 35.47 10.74 9.34
N ASN A 405 34.18 11.12 9.30
CA ASN A 405 33.62 11.94 8.23
C ASN A 405 32.79 13.09 8.77
N SER A 406 33.04 14.29 8.23
CA SER A 406 32.22 15.47 8.51
C SER A 406 30.76 15.24 8.11
N SER A 407 29.84 15.81 8.89
CA SER A 407 28.41 15.76 8.54
C SER A 407 28.16 16.40 7.17
N ASN A 408 27.26 15.80 6.39
CA ASN A 408 26.81 16.23 5.08
C ASN A 408 27.89 16.19 3.97
N ILE A 409 29.01 15.49 4.20
CA ILE A 409 30.13 15.42 3.23
C ILE A 409 29.69 14.96 1.83
N LEU A 410 28.72 14.04 1.74
CA LEU A 410 28.23 13.54 0.46
C LEU A 410 27.16 14.43 -0.18
N ARG A 411 26.60 15.42 0.52
CA ARG A 411 25.43 16.17 0.03
C ARG A 411 25.71 16.89 -1.28
N ASN A 412 26.76 17.72 -1.31
CA ASN A 412 27.13 18.48 -2.51
C ASN A 412 27.67 17.55 -3.59
N ILE A 413 28.45 16.53 -3.19
CA ILE A 413 29.06 15.56 -4.11
C ILE A 413 27.97 14.78 -4.86
N LEU A 414 26.96 14.28 -4.16
CA LEU A 414 25.83 13.58 -4.77
C LEU A 414 25.04 14.51 -5.70
N ALA A 415 24.79 15.76 -5.27
CA ALA A 415 24.06 16.72 -6.07
C ALA A 415 24.78 17.03 -7.39
N GLU A 416 26.08 17.32 -7.34
CA GLU A 416 26.91 17.55 -8.52
C GLU A 416 27.01 16.29 -9.39
N LYS A 417 27.16 15.11 -8.79
CA LYS A 417 27.19 13.85 -9.54
C LYS A 417 25.89 13.64 -10.30
N ILE A 418 24.74 13.86 -9.67
CA ILE A 418 23.42 13.75 -10.32
C ILE A 418 23.27 14.80 -11.43
N GLN A 419 23.71 16.05 -11.23
CA GLN A 419 23.59 17.09 -12.25
C GLN A 419 24.47 16.81 -13.48
N ASN A 420 25.71 16.36 -13.27
CA ASN A 420 26.70 16.21 -14.33
C ASN A 420 26.59 14.86 -15.06
N ASP A 421 26.07 13.83 -14.39
CA ASP A 421 25.84 12.52 -14.97
C ASP A 421 24.42 12.42 -15.55
N ILE A 422 24.26 12.83 -16.81
CA ILE A 422 22.98 12.85 -17.52
C ILE A 422 22.30 11.47 -17.49
N LYS A 423 23.08 10.40 -17.55
CA LYS A 423 22.56 9.03 -17.53
C LYS A 423 21.99 8.69 -16.15
N LEU A 424 22.72 9.01 -15.07
CA LEU A 424 22.22 8.86 -13.70
C LEU A 424 20.94 9.70 -13.50
N LEU A 425 20.95 10.97 -13.91
CA LEU A 425 19.79 11.86 -13.78
C LEU A 425 18.54 11.26 -14.44
N ASN A 426 18.68 10.75 -15.67
CA ASN A 426 17.60 10.11 -16.39
C ASN A 426 17.11 8.84 -15.69
N TYR A 427 18.03 8.00 -15.22
CA TYR A 427 17.69 6.76 -14.53
C TYR A 427 17.02 6.96 -13.17
N LEU A 428 17.31 8.08 -12.52
CA LEU A 428 16.62 8.52 -11.30
C LEU A 428 15.30 9.25 -11.60
N SER A 429 15.02 9.61 -12.85
CA SER A 429 13.82 10.35 -13.23
C SER A 429 12.74 9.47 -13.86
N TYR A 430 13.11 8.45 -14.64
CA TYR A 430 12.18 7.63 -15.41
C TYR A 430 12.47 6.15 -15.20
N GLY A 431 11.44 5.33 -15.01
CA GLY A 431 11.58 3.87 -14.91
C GLY A 431 12.54 3.45 -13.81
N THR A 432 12.46 4.08 -12.64
CA THR A 432 13.43 3.91 -11.52
C THR A 432 13.51 2.48 -10.98
N ASN A 433 12.52 1.63 -11.29
CA ASN A 433 12.51 0.20 -11.00
C ASN A 433 13.22 -0.65 -12.06
N GLY A 434 13.59 -0.10 -13.22
CA GLY A 434 14.19 -0.86 -14.32
C GLY A 434 15.54 -1.46 -13.92
N LYS A 435 15.86 -2.64 -14.48
CA LYS A 435 17.13 -3.35 -14.21
C LYS A 435 18.34 -2.46 -14.47
N ALA A 436 18.40 -1.86 -15.66
CA ALA A 436 19.51 -1.00 -16.07
C ALA A 436 19.66 0.22 -15.14
N ASN A 437 18.53 0.81 -14.73
CA ASN A 437 18.50 1.97 -13.85
C ASN A 437 19.07 1.66 -12.47
N LEU A 438 18.61 0.58 -11.84
CA LEU A 438 19.07 0.18 -10.52
C LEU A 438 20.54 -0.24 -10.52
N ILE A 439 20.96 -1.06 -11.50
CA ILE A 439 22.36 -1.50 -11.61
C ILE A 439 23.29 -0.29 -11.80
N TYR A 440 22.95 0.61 -12.73
CA TYR A 440 23.79 1.78 -12.99
C TYR A 440 23.83 2.74 -11.79
N THR A 441 22.68 2.97 -11.15
CA THR A 441 22.61 3.79 -9.93
C THR A 441 23.45 3.19 -8.81
N PHE A 442 23.37 1.87 -8.62
CA PHE A 442 24.13 1.15 -7.61
C PHE A 442 25.64 1.28 -7.84
N GLU A 443 26.14 0.96 -9.03
CA GLU A 443 27.58 1.05 -9.34
C GLU A 443 28.10 2.48 -9.20
N THR A 444 27.31 3.46 -9.66
CA THR A 444 27.67 4.88 -9.55
C THR A 444 27.76 5.34 -8.09
N LEU A 445 26.82 4.93 -7.24
CA LEU A 445 26.85 5.27 -5.82
C LEU A 445 27.91 4.50 -5.05
N LYS A 446 28.20 3.25 -5.45
CA LYS A 446 29.25 2.43 -4.86
C LYS A 446 30.62 3.09 -5.04
N ASP A 447 30.93 3.54 -6.25
CA ASP A 447 32.15 4.29 -6.58
C ASP A 447 32.24 5.62 -5.82
N LEU A 448 31.13 6.37 -5.78
CA LEU A 448 31.05 7.64 -5.05
C LEU A 448 31.31 7.45 -3.55
N ILE A 449 30.73 6.41 -2.94
CA ILE A 449 30.93 6.09 -1.51
C ILE A 449 32.36 5.64 -1.26
N SER A 450 32.91 4.71 -2.05
CA SER A 450 34.28 4.20 -1.83
C SER A 450 35.35 5.28 -1.99
N THR A 451 35.09 6.30 -2.82
CA THR A 451 36.05 7.39 -3.07
C THR A 451 36.00 8.48 -2.00
N ASN A 452 34.83 8.72 -1.40
CA ASN A 452 34.61 9.91 -0.57
C ASN A 452 34.35 9.61 0.92
N ILE A 453 34.13 8.36 1.29
CA ILE A 453 33.87 7.95 2.67
C ILE A 453 35.02 7.17 3.25
N LYS A 454 35.43 7.55 4.46
CA LYS A 454 36.34 6.79 5.32
C LYS A 454 35.54 5.85 6.22
N SER A 455 35.89 4.56 6.25
CA SER A 455 35.12 3.51 6.92
C SER A 455 35.92 2.60 7.84
#